data_AF-I3SUA1-F1
#
_entry.id   AF-I3SUA1-F1
#
_cell.length_a   1.000
_cell.length_b   1.000
_cell.length_c   1.000
_cell.angle_alpha   90.00
_cell.angle_beta   90.00
_cell.angle_gamma   90.00
#
_symmetry.space_group_name_H-M   'P 1'
#
loop_
_entity.id
_entity.type
_entity.pdbx_description
1 polymer ?
#
loop_
_entity_poly.entity_id
_entity_poly.type
_entity_poly.pdbx_seq_one_letter_code
_entity_poly.pdbx_strand_id
1 'polypeptide(L)'
;MAGAGVTIEDDNDDDDQMDDLVSHEVGEEDIESGGDSENEFYKQVEKLQAAKRAAKAVTYSTSSRKSAVPSLPEETADGKRYITSQMSKNRGLTRSRNKDKKNPRKNYKLKHQKAVKNRKGQVQSIRRPNAPYSGESTGINATISRSIRFRS
;
A
#
# COMPACT_ATOMS: atom_id res chain seq x y z
N MET A 1 -26.63 18.21 13.02
CA MET A 1 -25.31 18.58 13.56
C MET A 1 -24.50 17.30 13.80
N ALA A 2 -23.29 17.23 13.22
CA ALA A 2 -22.11 16.40 13.50
C ALA A 2 -22.28 14.87 13.70
N GLY A 3 -21.52 13.98 13.07
CA GLY A 3 -20.37 14.06 12.15
C GLY A 3 -19.88 12.62 11.91
N ALA A 4 -19.70 12.24 10.63
CA ALA A 4 -19.20 10.94 10.22
C ALA A 4 -17.67 10.91 10.23
N GLY A 5 -17.05 9.87 10.80
CA GLY A 5 -15.60 9.67 10.82
C GLY A 5 -15.21 8.34 10.19
N VAL A 6 -14.73 8.41 8.95
CA VAL A 6 -14.02 7.33 8.24
C VAL A 6 -12.56 7.77 8.15
N THR A 7 -11.65 7.05 8.81
CA THR A 7 -10.20 7.22 8.60
C THR A 7 -9.70 6.01 7.82
N ILE A 8 -9.50 6.20 6.52
CA ILE A 8 -8.71 5.31 5.68
C ILE A 8 -7.31 5.95 5.69
N GLU A 9 -6.37 5.28 6.35
CA GLU A 9 -4.94 5.52 6.14
C GLU A 9 -4.59 4.86 4.81
N ASP A 10 -4.30 5.68 3.80
CA ASP A 10 -3.69 5.27 2.54
C ASP A 10 -2.34 6.00 2.49
N ASP A 11 -1.28 5.27 2.87
CA ASP A 11 0.11 5.68 2.70
C ASP A 11 0.42 5.68 1.19
N ASN A 12 0.18 6.82 0.54
CA ASN A 12 0.81 7.17 -0.72
C ASN A 12 1.63 8.43 -0.49
N ASP A 13 2.88 8.23 -0.06
CA ASP A 13 3.95 9.20 -0.24
C ASP A 13 4.23 9.32 -1.75
N ASP A 14 3.48 10.18 -2.43
CA ASP A 14 3.93 10.83 -3.66
C ASP A 14 3.77 12.34 -3.44
N ASP A 15 4.88 12.96 -3.02
CA ASP A 15 5.11 14.40 -2.99
C ASP A 15 5.05 14.98 -4.41
N ASP A 16 3.86 15.02 -5.01
CA ASP A 16 3.56 15.92 -6.12
C ASP A 16 3.08 17.25 -5.51
N GLN A 17 4.05 18.06 -5.07
CA GLN A 17 3.85 19.48 -4.80
C GLN A 17 3.15 20.11 -6.01
N MET A 18 1.86 20.36 -5.84
CA MET A 18 1.06 21.17 -6.74
C MET A 18 1.50 22.62 -6.53
N ASP A 19 2.55 23.02 -7.24
CA ASP A 19 2.85 24.43 -7.50
C ASP A 19 1.73 24.97 -8.41
N ASP A 20 0.60 25.29 -7.79
CA ASP A 20 -0.43 26.18 -8.30
C ASP A 20 0.16 27.58 -8.34
N LEU A 21 1.00 27.80 -9.36
CA LEU A 21 1.52 29.10 -9.70
C LEU A 21 0.33 30.00 -10.04
N VAL A 22 -0.07 30.74 -9.02
CA VAL A 22 -0.74 32.03 -9.08
C VAL A 22 -0.51 32.66 -10.44
N SER A 23 -1.59 32.77 -11.23
CA SER A 23 -1.67 33.65 -12.37
C SER A 23 -1.45 35.08 -11.86
N HIS A 24 -0.18 35.47 -11.76
CA HIS A 24 0.22 36.84 -11.56
C HIS A 24 -0.05 37.54 -12.88
N GLU A 25 -1.21 38.20 -12.96
CA GLU A 25 -1.54 39.18 -13.98
C GLU A 25 -0.57 40.35 -13.81
N VAL A 26 0.62 40.22 -14.40
CA VAL A 26 1.59 41.32 -14.54
C VAL A 26 1.24 42.06 -15.82
N GLY A 27 0.89 43.32 -15.65
CA GLY A 27 0.46 44.23 -16.69
C GLY A 27 1.47 44.39 -17.81
N GLU A 28 0.95 44.75 -18.97
CA GLU A 28 1.72 45.09 -20.16
C GLU A 28 2.58 46.33 -19.88
N GLU A 29 3.88 46.09 -19.72
CA GLU A 29 4.91 47.12 -19.90
C GLU A 29 5.84 46.64 -21.01
N ASP A 30 5.76 47.33 -22.16
CA ASP A 30 6.63 47.22 -23.32
C ASP A 30 8.11 47.37 -22.89
N ILE A 31 8.84 46.25 -22.85
CA ILE A 31 10.30 46.25 -22.87
C ILE A 31 10.74 45.68 -24.21
N GLU A 32 10.81 46.57 -25.20
CA GLU A 32 11.57 46.30 -26.43
C GLU A 32 13.07 46.22 -26.11
N SER A 33 13.74 45.25 -26.74
CA SER A 33 15.18 45.16 -27.01
C SER A 33 15.96 44.11 -26.21
N GLY A 34 16.01 42.89 -26.77
CA GLY A 34 17.12 41.95 -26.55
C GLY A 34 16.74 40.47 -26.64
N GLY A 35 17.04 39.78 -27.76
CA GLY A 35 17.23 38.32 -27.77
C GLY A 35 16.30 37.50 -28.69
N ASP A 36 16.55 37.51 -30.00
CA ASP A 36 15.87 36.63 -30.98
C ASP A 36 16.00 35.13 -30.63
N SER A 37 17.06 34.75 -29.89
CA SER A 37 17.30 33.38 -29.39
C SER A 37 16.41 32.98 -28.20
N GLU A 38 15.92 33.93 -27.41
CA GLU A 38 15.11 33.65 -26.21
C GLU A 38 13.67 33.29 -26.62
N ASN A 39 13.14 33.98 -27.63
CA ASN A 39 11.85 33.68 -28.26
C ASN A 39 11.81 32.30 -28.95
N GLU A 40 12.94 31.83 -29.48
CA GLU A 40 13.04 30.48 -30.05
C GLU A 40 12.96 29.39 -28.97
N PHE A 41 13.57 29.62 -27.80
CA PHE A 41 13.54 28.70 -26.67
C PHE A 41 12.12 28.51 -26.12
N TYR A 42 11.36 29.60 -25.93
CA TYR A 42 9.97 29.52 -25.46
C TYR A 42 9.06 28.74 -26.42
N LYS A 43 9.24 28.92 -27.74
CA LYS A 43 8.52 28.14 -28.77
C LYS A 43 8.85 26.64 -28.71
N GLN A 44 10.07 26.27 -28.33
CA GLN A 44 10.45 24.86 -28.15
C GLN A 44 9.75 24.27 -26.92
N VAL A 45 9.72 25.00 -25.80
CA VAL A 45 9.03 24.56 -24.57
C VAL A 45 7.54 24.35 -24.80
N GLU A 46 6.88 25.25 -25.53
CA GLU A 46 5.46 25.12 -25.87
C GLU A 46 5.17 23.84 -26.67
N LYS A 47 5.99 23.55 -27.69
CA LYS A 47 5.90 22.31 -28.48
C LYS A 47 6.09 21.07 -27.62
N LEU A 48 7.06 21.09 -26.70
CA LEU A 48 7.30 19.97 -25.78
C LEU A 48 6.13 19.75 -24.82
N GLN A 49 5.53 20.83 -24.29
CA GLN A 49 4.33 20.73 -23.46
C GLN A 49 3.13 20.19 -24.23
N ALA A 50 2.91 20.66 -25.46
CA ALA A 50 1.84 20.16 -26.32
C ALA A 50 2.02 18.67 -26.65
N ALA A 51 3.24 18.25 -26.96
CA ALA A 51 3.59 16.84 -27.19
C ALA A 51 3.37 15.99 -25.94
N LYS A 52 3.76 16.47 -24.75
CA LYS A 52 3.52 15.80 -23.46
C LYS A 52 2.02 15.64 -23.17
N ARG A 53 1.22 16.69 -23.40
CA ARG A 53 -0.25 16.65 -23.25
C ARG A 53 -0.90 15.67 -24.23
N ALA A 54 -0.46 15.68 -25.50
CA ALA A 54 -0.97 14.74 -26.51
C ALA A 54 -0.63 13.28 -26.17
N ALA A 55 0.61 13.01 -25.74
CA ALA A 55 1.02 11.67 -25.31
C ALA A 55 0.18 11.17 -24.12
N LYS A 56 -0.09 12.04 -23.12
CA LYS A 56 -0.96 11.72 -21.97
C LYS A 56 -2.41 11.45 -22.40
N ALA A 57 -2.95 12.17 -23.38
CA ALA A 57 -4.30 11.90 -23.89
C ALA A 57 -4.43 10.53 -24.60
N VAL A 58 -3.39 10.13 -25.36
CA VAL A 58 -3.35 8.81 -26.02
C VAL A 58 -3.26 7.68 -24.99
N THR A 59 -2.44 7.80 -23.95
CA THR A 59 -2.33 6.76 -22.91
C THR A 59 -3.63 6.60 -22.11
N TYR A 60 -4.30 7.71 -21.76
CA TYR A 60 -5.60 7.67 -21.07
C TYR A 60 -6.71 7.05 -21.93
N SER A 61 -6.81 7.43 -23.21
CA SER A 61 -7.85 6.91 -24.12
C SER A 61 -7.65 5.45 -24.54
N THR A 62 -6.41 4.95 -24.50
CA THR A 62 -6.11 3.54 -24.75
C THR A 62 -6.28 2.70 -23.49
N SER A 63 -5.95 3.24 -22.31
CA SER A 63 -6.16 2.56 -21.03
C SER A 63 -7.63 2.39 -20.70
N SER A 64 -8.48 3.39 -20.99
CA SER A 64 -9.94 3.29 -20.81
C SER A 64 -10.60 2.25 -21.72
N ARG A 65 -10.04 2.00 -22.91
CA ARG A 65 -10.49 0.94 -23.82
C ARG A 65 -9.97 -0.44 -23.45
N LYS A 66 -8.76 -0.52 -22.86
CA LYS A 66 -8.17 -1.79 -22.40
C LYS A 66 -8.76 -2.29 -21.07
N SER A 67 -9.37 -1.40 -20.27
CA SER A 67 -10.10 -1.78 -19.05
C SER A 67 -11.54 -2.22 -19.30
N ALA A 68 -11.98 -2.28 -20.56
CA ALA A 68 -13.19 -2.99 -20.95
C ALA A 68 -12.98 -4.48 -20.70
N VAL A 69 -13.27 -4.90 -19.46
CA VAL A 69 -13.18 -6.26 -18.96
C VAL A 69 -13.78 -7.21 -20.00
N PRO A 70 -13.04 -8.22 -20.48
CA PRO A 70 -13.61 -9.21 -21.38
C PRO A 70 -14.82 -9.83 -20.68
N SER A 71 -16.00 -9.68 -21.28
CA SER A 71 -17.23 -10.32 -20.80
C SER A 71 -16.97 -11.81 -20.73
N LEU A 72 -16.88 -12.34 -19.51
CA LEU A 72 -16.76 -13.77 -19.26
C LEU A 72 -17.91 -14.47 -20.00
N PRO A 73 -17.68 -15.55 -20.76
CA PRO A 73 -18.74 -16.21 -21.50
C PRO A 73 -19.86 -16.59 -20.55
N GLU A 74 -21.08 -16.11 -20.84
CA GLU A 74 -22.28 -16.62 -20.20
C GLU A 74 -22.29 -18.13 -20.42
N GLU A 75 -22.23 -18.92 -19.34
CA GLU A 75 -22.52 -20.34 -19.40
C GLU A 75 -23.94 -20.46 -19.95
N THR A 76 -24.05 -20.76 -21.25
CA THR A 76 -25.29 -21.08 -21.94
C THR A 76 -25.78 -22.40 -21.38
N ALA A 77 -26.45 -22.33 -20.24
CA ALA A 77 -27.12 -23.46 -19.65
C ALA A 77 -28.33 -23.78 -20.53
N ASP A 78 -28.21 -24.84 -21.33
CA ASP A 78 -29.33 -25.43 -22.05
C ASP A 78 -30.35 -25.95 -21.01
N GLY A 79 -31.47 -25.25 -20.84
CA GLY A 79 -32.52 -25.57 -19.85
C GLY A 79 -32.95 -24.43 -18.90
N LYS A 80 -33.42 -24.79 -17.70
CA LYS A 80 -33.89 -23.82 -16.68
C LYS A 80 -32.72 -23.07 -16.04
N ARG A 81 -32.85 -21.76 -15.89
CA ARG A 81 -31.84 -20.91 -15.22
C ARG A 81 -31.67 -21.32 -13.76
N TYR A 82 -30.45 -21.67 -13.36
CA TYR A 82 -30.11 -22.00 -11.98
C TYR A 82 -29.87 -20.73 -11.13
N ILE A 83 -30.08 -20.85 -9.82
CA ILE A 83 -29.77 -19.79 -8.85
C ILE A 83 -28.25 -19.65 -8.66
N THR A 84 -27.74 -18.42 -8.65
CA THR A 84 -26.31 -18.17 -8.42
C THR A 84 -25.93 -18.36 -6.94
N SER A 85 -24.66 -18.67 -6.66
CA SER A 85 -24.19 -18.81 -5.28
C SER A 85 -24.35 -17.51 -4.46
N GLN A 86 -24.37 -16.34 -5.11
CA GLN A 86 -24.57 -15.05 -4.45
C GLN A 86 -26.00 -14.93 -3.93
N MET A 87 -26.98 -15.26 -4.79
CA MET A 87 -28.39 -15.25 -4.44
C MET A 87 -28.73 -16.32 -3.40
N SER A 88 -28.17 -17.53 -3.52
CA SER A 88 -28.48 -18.63 -2.58
C SER A 88 -27.89 -18.41 -1.18
N LYS A 89 -26.69 -17.82 -1.08
CA LYS A 89 -26.03 -17.60 0.22
C LYS A 89 -26.36 -16.26 0.88
N ASN A 90 -26.89 -15.30 0.13
CA ASN A 90 -27.26 -13.95 0.56
C ASN A 90 -26.29 -13.32 1.58
N ARG A 91 -24.98 -13.35 1.29
CA ARG A 91 -23.94 -12.89 2.22
C ARG A 91 -23.75 -11.37 2.24
N GLY A 92 -24.17 -10.67 1.20
CA GLY A 92 -23.99 -9.21 1.08
C GLY A 92 -22.51 -8.77 1.02
N LEU A 93 -22.27 -7.48 1.29
CA LEU A 93 -20.96 -6.83 1.21
C LEU A 93 -20.08 -7.10 2.45
N THR A 94 -19.80 -8.37 2.74
CA THR A 94 -18.93 -8.73 3.88
C THR A 94 -17.45 -8.57 3.56
N ARG A 95 -16.66 -8.01 4.50
CA ARG A 95 -15.19 -7.98 4.39
C ARG A 95 -14.57 -9.36 4.18
N SER A 96 -13.39 -9.39 3.54
CA SER A 96 -12.57 -10.60 3.48
C SER A 96 -12.13 -11.05 4.87
N ARG A 97 -12.12 -12.37 5.11
CA ARG A 97 -11.72 -12.98 6.39
C ARG A 97 -10.62 -14.01 6.16
N ASN A 98 -9.56 -13.94 6.96
CA ASN A 98 -8.42 -14.88 6.90
C ASN A 98 -8.89 -16.33 6.99
N LYS A 99 -8.29 -17.20 6.16
CA LYS A 99 -8.62 -18.63 6.10
C LYS A 99 -8.41 -19.33 7.45
N ASP A 100 -7.40 -18.91 8.22
CA ASP A 100 -7.09 -19.53 9.52
C ASP A 100 -8.14 -19.24 10.60
N LYS A 101 -8.82 -18.09 10.51
CA LYS A 101 -9.91 -17.73 11.43
C LYS A 101 -11.20 -18.51 11.15
N LYS A 102 -11.31 -19.18 9.99
CA LYS A 102 -12.48 -20.00 9.64
C LYS A 102 -12.51 -21.32 10.41
N ASN A 103 -11.34 -21.86 10.80
CA ASN A 103 -11.24 -23.11 11.56
C ASN A 103 -10.75 -22.80 12.99
N PRO A 104 -11.59 -22.97 14.03
CA PRO A 104 -11.22 -22.68 15.42
C PRO A 104 -9.94 -23.40 15.86
N ARG A 105 -9.79 -24.69 15.52
CA ARG A 105 -8.60 -25.48 15.87
C ARG A 105 -7.33 -24.88 15.27
N LYS A 106 -7.37 -24.49 14.00
CA LYS A 106 -6.21 -23.90 13.31
C LYS A 106 -5.85 -22.53 13.90
N ASN A 107 -6.85 -21.69 14.19
CA ASN A 107 -6.67 -20.39 14.82
C ASN A 107 -5.96 -20.51 16.19
N TYR A 108 -6.44 -21.38 17.08
CA TYR A 108 -5.84 -21.55 18.40
C TYR A 108 -4.45 -22.18 18.34
N LYS A 109 -4.21 -23.11 17.40
CA LYS A 109 -2.86 -23.66 17.15
C LYS A 109 -1.87 -22.56 16.77
N LEU A 110 -2.22 -21.69 15.82
CA LEU A 110 -1.36 -20.60 15.37
C LEU A 110 -1.16 -19.53 16.46
N LYS A 111 -2.22 -19.19 17.22
CA LYS A 111 -2.12 -18.28 18.36
C LYS A 111 -1.13 -18.80 19.41
N HIS A 112 -1.21 -20.08 19.76
CA HIS A 112 -0.28 -20.71 20.70
C HIS A 112 1.16 -20.70 20.17
N GLN A 113 1.38 -21.08 18.90
CA GLN A 113 2.71 -21.03 18.29
C GLN A 113 3.31 -19.63 18.31
N LYS A 114 2.52 -18.60 17.99
CA LYS A 114 2.95 -17.19 18.07
C LYS A 114 3.29 -16.79 19.51
N ALA A 115 2.46 -17.16 20.48
CA ALA A 115 2.69 -16.88 21.90
C ALA A 115 3.99 -17.54 22.41
N VAL A 116 4.25 -18.79 22.03
CA VAL A 116 5.49 -19.50 22.38
C VAL A 116 6.71 -18.79 21.78
N LYS A 117 6.66 -18.33 20.53
CA LYS A 117 7.76 -17.56 19.91
C LYS A 117 8.00 -16.24 20.64
N ASN A 118 6.95 -15.49 20.94
CA ASN A 118 7.05 -14.21 21.65
C ASN A 118 7.61 -14.40 23.07
N ARG A 119 7.18 -15.46 23.77
CA ARG A 119 7.69 -15.78 25.11
C ARG A 119 9.19 -16.03 25.12
N LYS A 120 9.74 -16.70 24.10
CA LYS A 120 11.20 -16.91 23.95
C LYS A 120 11.99 -15.60 23.84
N GLY A 121 11.37 -14.53 23.34
CA GLY A 121 11.98 -13.20 23.27
C GLY A 121 11.96 -12.46 24.61
N GLN A 122 10.89 -12.62 25.40
CA GLN A 122 10.75 -11.94 26.68
C GLN A 122 11.51 -12.64 27.82
N VAL A 123 11.45 -13.98 27.86
CA VAL A 123 12.04 -14.80 28.93
C VAL A 123 12.84 -15.92 28.29
N GLN A 124 14.08 -16.07 28.73
CA GLN A 124 14.90 -17.20 28.30
C GLN A 124 14.37 -18.50 28.92
N SER A 125 14.08 -19.49 28.09
CA SER A 125 13.71 -20.84 28.54
C SER A 125 14.95 -21.60 29.02
N ILE A 126 14.75 -22.52 29.97
CA ILE A 126 15.78 -23.44 30.43
C ILE A 126 16.31 -24.27 29.24
N ARG A 127 17.63 -24.24 29.02
CA ARG A 127 18.32 -25.00 27.98
C ARG A 127 18.96 -26.25 28.62
N ARG A 128 18.71 -27.42 28.05
CA ARG A 128 19.41 -28.65 28.44
C ARG A 128 20.68 -28.79 27.60
N PRO A 129 21.85 -29.07 28.20
CA PRO A 129 23.06 -29.28 27.43
C PRO A 129 22.96 -30.62 26.69
N ASN A 130 23.01 -30.58 25.37
CA ASN A 130 23.00 -31.79 24.54
C ASN A 130 24.41 -32.22 24.10
N ALA A 131 25.39 -31.32 24.22
CA ALA A 131 26.76 -31.49 23.75
C ALA A 131 27.72 -30.77 24.71
N PRO A 132 29.04 -31.02 24.63
CA PRO A 132 30.05 -30.26 25.35
C PRO A 132 29.91 -28.76 25.10
N TYR A 133 30.33 -27.96 26.08
CA TYR A 133 30.23 -26.50 26.02
C TYR A 133 31.07 -25.94 24.87
N SER A 134 30.41 -25.32 23.90
CA SER A 134 31.06 -24.71 22.71
C SER A 134 31.22 -23.19 22.83
N GLY A 135 30.87 -22.60 23.97
CA GLY A 135 30.78 -21.14 24.14
C GLY A 135 29.36 -20.58 23.94
N GLU A 136 29.22 -19.27 24.12
CA GLU A 136 27.95 -18.54 23.94
C GLU A 136 27.73 -18.14 22.48
N SER A 137 26.91 -18.93 21.75
CA SER A 137 26.69 -18.74 20.31
C SER A 137 26.09 -17.38 19.91
N THR A 138 25.31 -16.75 20.80
CA THR A 138 24.72 -15.42 20.58
C THR A 138 25.61 -14.26 21.03
N GLY A 139 26.77 -14.56 21.64
CA GLY A 139 27.68 -13.58 22.22
C GLY A 139 27.33 -13.15 23.64
N ILE A 140 28.33 -12.55 24.31
CA ILE A 140 28.25 -12.02 25.68
C ILE A 140 28.26 -10.49 25.61
N ASN A 141 27.30 -9.84 26.27
CA ASN A 141 27.31 -8.39 26.42
C ASN A 141 27.71 -8.03 27.85
N ALA A 142 28.92 -7.47 28.02
CA ALA A 142 29.51 -7.17 29.32
C ALA A 142 28.84 -5.99 30.06
N THR A 143 28.13 -5.10 29.35
CA THR A 143 27.56 -3.88 29.96
C THR A 143 26.19 -4.11 30.59
N ILE A 144 25.51 -5.21 30.28
CA ILE A 144 24.13 -5.47 30.70
C ILE A 144 24.10 -6.41 31.90
N SER A 145 23.51 -5.95 33.02
CA SER A 145 23.12 -6.80 34.14
C SER A 145 21.61 -7.08 34.13
N ARG A 146 21.22 -8.37 34.18
CA ARG A 146 19.81 -8.83 34.18
C ARG A 146 19.31 -9.32 35.55
N SER A 147 20.02 -9.02 36.64
CA SER A 147 19.65 -9.44 38.01
C SER A 147 18.52 -8.59 38.59
N ILE A 148 17.65 -9.19 39.42
CA ILE A 148 16.64 -8.47 40.20
C ILE A 148 17.32 -7.78 41.40
N ARG A 149 17.16 -6.46 41.54
CA ARG A 149 17.69 -5.70 42.68
C ARG A 149 16.64 -5.61 43.79
N PHE A 150 17.05 -5.89 45.03
CA PHE A 150 16.20 -5.67 46.20
C PHE A 150 16.13 -4.18 46.52
N ARG A 151 14.94 -3.70 46.84
CA ARG A 151 14.73 -2.34 47.36
C ARG A 151 14.80 -2.42 48.89
N SER A 152 15.57 -1.53 49.51
CA SER A 152 15.57 -1.34 50.97
C SER A 152 14.34 -0.57 51.41
#